data_AF-A0A2H5A259-F1
#
_entry.id   AF-A0A2H5A259-F1
#
_cell.length_a   1.000
_cell.length_b   1.000
_cell.length_c   1.000
_cell.angle_alpha   90.00
_cell.angle_beta   90.00
_cell.angle_gamma   90.00
#
_symmetry.space_group_name_H-M   'P 1'
#
loop_
_entity.id
_entity.type
_entity.pdbx_description
1 polymer ?
#
loop_
_entity_poly.entity_id
_entity_poly.type
_entity_poly.pdbx_seq_one_letter_code
_entity_poly.pdbx_strand_id
1 'polypeptide(L)'
;MATGAGVGVGLLAGCSGSSDSGGSDGTSGDGTSAGGSTDEDAMTDDGGTVGTFRLLISDQPAAIGDFDSLDVSFSKARIFRAKDSEETDERADATKTEATEAATAEATETETAESTEMDTADDDAEDEAEDGEDMDEEADEDEGGFEVRDLDGATVDLTEVVGDKAIGVLDGELEAGRYSKIELYAESVDGVVDGESVDVKIPSEKLQLTKPFEVVAGESVEFVFDINVVKKGTGGYNLLPVISESGVAGKDVEIEEVDSNSVEDAADDEKENSDDTADDEETERDSMTDSDRGGNETTTAE
;
A
#
# COMPACT_ATOMS: atom_id res chain seq x y z
N MET A 1 -41.98 -3.04 0.60
CA MET A 1 -42.63 -2.53 1.83
C MET A 1 -42.10 -3.32 3.01
N ALA A 2 -40.93 -2.93 3.52
CA ALA A 2 -40.40 -3.39 4.79
C ALA A 2 -39.66 -2.20 5.40
N THR A 3 -40.35 -1.55 6.34
CA THR A 3 -39.84 -0.45 7.16
C THR A 3 -39.02 -1.03 8.30
N GLY A 4 -37.74 -0.66 8.40
CA GLY A 4 -36.89 -0.96 9.55
C GLY A 4 -36.26 0.33 10.05
N ALA A 5 -36.77 0.84 11.17
CA ALA A 5 -36.23 1.99 11.88
C ALA A 5 -35.36 1.49 13.04
N GLY A 6 -34.17 2.06 13.20
CA GLY A 6 -33.32 1.82 14.36
C GLY A 6 -32.37 3.01 14.56
N VAL A 7 -32.62 3.79 15.59
CA VAL A 7 -31.79 4.90 16.06
C VAL A 7 -31.15 4.46 17.38
N GLY A 8 -29.85 4.67 17.54
CA GLY A 8 -29.16 4.47 18.81
C GLY A 8 -27.82 5.19 18.85
N VAL A 9 -27.81 6.42 19.38
CA VAL A 9 -26.60 7.17 19.74
C VAL A 9 -26.26 6.84 21.19
N GLY A 10 -25.05 6.36 21.46
CA GLY A 10 -24.50 6.16 22.80
C GLY A 10 -23.30 7.08 23.03
N LEU A 11 -23.49 8.14 23.82
CA LEU A 11 -22.40 8.98 24.36
C LEU A 11 -22.04 8.47 25.76
N LEU A 12 -20.79 8.06 25.95
CA LEU A 12 -20.22 7.72 27.27
C LEU A 12 -19.16 8.77 27.63
N ALA A 13 -19.50 9.64 28.58
CA ALA A 13 -18.59 10.58 29.21
C ALA A 13 -18.29 10.13 30.65
N GLY A 14 -17.01 10.05 31.00
CA GLY A 14 -16.44 9.79 32.34
C GLY A 14 -14.92 9.79 32.19
N CYS A 15 -14.07 10.31 33.07
CA CYS A 15 -14.14 10.48 34.51
C CYS A 15 -13.21 11.64 34.91
N SER A 16 -13.71 12.57 35.73
CA SER A 16 -12.90 13.59 36.40
C SER A 16 -12.27 13.02 37.66
N GLY A 17 -10.94 12.93 37.69
CA GLY A 17 -10.16 12.57 38.88
C GLY A 17 -9.70 13.82 39.63
N SER A 18 -10.38 14.16 40.73
CA SER A 18 -9.87 15.08 41.75
C SER A 18 -9.04 14.30 42.77
N SER A 19 -7.88 14.82 43.17
CA SER A 19 -7.25 14.46 44.44
C SER A 19 -6.51 15.67 45.01
N ASP A 20 -7.03 16.14 46.13
CA ASP A 20 -6.47 17.12 47.06
C ASP A 20 -5.66 16.36 48.14
N SER A 21 -4.48 16.89 48.54
CA SER A 21 -4.15 17.22 49.95
C SER A 21 -2.64 17.25 50.28
N GLY A 22 -2.24 18.33 50.97
CA GLY A 22 -1.03 18.47 51.82
C GLY A 22 0.11 19.30 51.19
N GLY A 23 0.37 20.57 51.54
CA GLY A 23 0.90 21.09 52.82
C GLY A 23 2.45 21.04 52.79
N SER A 24 3.27 22.08 53.04
CA SER A 24 3.12 23.34 53.75
C SER A 24 4.34 24.28 53.52
N ASP A 25 4.20 25.55 53.94
CA ASP A 25 5.23 26.46 54.50
C ASP A 25 6.31 27.14 53.60
N GLY A 26 5.95 28.34 53.12
CA GLY A 26 6.52 29.61 53.60
C GLY A 26 8.01 29.92 53.44
N THR A 27 8.36 30.61 52.35
CA THR A 27 9.45 31.61 52.36
C THR A 27 9.10 32.77 51.43
N SER A 28 8.96 33.96 52.00
CA SER A 28 8.76 35.21 51.28
C SER A 28 10.06 35.63 50.59
N GLY A 29 10.10 35.52 49.26
CA GLY A 29 11.05 36.22 48.40
C GLY A 29 10.29 37.28 47.62
N ASP A 30 10.39 38.54 48.07
CA ASP A 30 10.05 39.70 47.27
C ASP A 30 11.14 39.87 46.19
N GLY A 31 10.72 39.80 44.93
CA GLY A 31 11.61 39.75 43.77
C GLY A 31 10.80 39.92 42.49
N THR A 32 10.42 41.16 42.25
CA THR A 32 9.81 41.76 41.06
C THR A 32 9.82 40.92 39.77
N SER A 33 8.63 40.76 39.19
CA SER A 33 8.35 40.13 37.90
C SER A 33 9.17 40.71 36.74
N ALA A 34 9.76 39.82 35.94
CA ALA A 34 9.90 40.02 34.50
C ALA A 34 9.85 38.64 33.83
N GLY A 35 8.79 38.45 33.04
CA GLY A 35 8.49 37.37 32.10
C GLY A 35 9.38 36.13 32.11
N GLY A 36 8.82 35.05 32.66
CA GLY A 36 9.16 33.73 32.15
C GLY A 36 8.58 33.59 30.75
N SER A 37 9.45 33.41 29.77
CA SER A 37 9.22 32.44 28.73
C SER A 37 10.27 31.38 28.98
N THR A 38 9.84 30.28 29.60
CA THR A 38 10.49 29.02 29.31
C THR A 38 10.23 28.86 27.81
N ASP A 39 11.25 29.11 27.01
CA ASP A 39 11.33 28.57 25.66
C ASP A 39 11.44 27.04 25.84
N GLU A 40 10.33 26.44 26.24
CA GLU A 40 10.00 25.10 25.79
C GLU A 40 9.93 25.27 24.29
N ASP A 41 10.87 24.66 23.58
CA ASP A 41 10.80 24.34 22.17
C ASP A 41 9.43 23.72 21.87
N ALA A 42 8.43 24.59 21.71
CA ALA A 42 7.35 24.36 20.80
C ALA A 42 8.03 24.36 19.45
N MET A 43 8.55 23.18 19.08
CA MET A 43 8.50 22.74 17.71
C MET A 43 7.05 23.01 17.31
N THR A 44 6.83 24.13 16.62
CA THR A 44 5.67 24.26 15.76
C THR A 44 5.88 23.15 14.75
N ASP A 45 5.41 21.96 15.10
CA ASP A 45 5.10 20.94 14.13
C ASP A 45 3.99 21.61 13.31
N ASP A 46 4.42 22.32 12.27
CA ASP A 46 3.62 22.64 11.10
C ASP A 46 3.37 21.34 10.30
N GLY A 47 3.57 20.17 10.92
CA GLY A 47 2.97 18.91 10.52
C GLY A 47 1.47 19.11 10.51
N GLY A 48 0.97 19.41 9.32
CA GLY A 48 -0.45 19.42 9.02
C GLY A 48 -1.08 18.16 9.61
N THR A 49 -2.31 18.29 10.08
CA THR A 49 -3.02 17.16 10.68
C THR A 49 -2.99 15.97 9.70
N VAL A 50 -2.32 14.87 10.03
CA VAL A 50 -2.17 13.69 9.15
C VAL A 50 -3.23 12.63 9.42
N GLY A 51 -3.56 11.83 8.40
CA GLY A 51 -4.32 10.59 8.50
C GLY A 51 -3.50 9.39 8.03
N THR A 52 -3.92 8.18 8.37
CA THR A 52 -3.27 6.95 7.86
C THR A 52 -3.76 6.68 6.44
N PHE A 53 -2.85 6.35 5.54
CA PHE A 53 -3.14 6.03 4.15
C PHE A 53 -2.50 4.70 3.77
N ARG A 54 -3.29 3.80 3.19
CA ARG A 54 -2.84 2.54 2.63
C ARG A 54 -3.18 2.50 1.14
N LEU A 55 -2.22 2.07 0.31
CA LEU A 55 -2.46 1.82 -1.12
C LEU A 55 -2.52 0.30 -1.34
N LEU A 56 -3.64 -0.16 -1.90
CA LEU A 56 -3.85 -1.55 -2.25
C LEU A 56 -3.91 -1.70 -3.77
N ILE A 57 -3.43 -2.82 -4.31
CA ILE A 57 -3.48 -3.16 -5.74
C ILE A 57 -4.43 -4.34 -5.95
N SER A 58 -5.33 -4.23 -6.94
CA SER A 58 -6.24 -5.28 -7.41
C SER A 58 -6.19 -5.44 -8.93
N ASP A 59 -6.75 -6.53 -9.45
CA ASP A 59 -6.92 -6.75 -10.89
C ASP A 59 -8.31 -7.27 -11.29
N GLN A 60 -8.76 -6.95 -12.51
CA GLN A 60 -10.01 -7.45 -13.06
C GLN A 60 -9.86 -8.77 -13.83
N PRO A 61 -10.89 -9.64 -13.86
CA PRO A 61 -10.90 -10.90 -14.61
C PRO A 61 -11.00 -10.70 -16.14
N ALA A 62 -10.06 -9.97 -16.73
CA ALA A 62 -9.96 -9.64 -18.15
C ALA A 62 -9.08 -10.65 -18.88
N ALA A 63 -7.92 -10.22 -19.42
CA ALA A 63 -6.97 -11.15 -20.03
C ALA A 63 -6.03 -11.80 -19.01
N ILE A 64 -6.19 -11.54 -17.72
CA ILE A 64 -5.34 -12.10 -16.65
C ILE A 64 -5.39 -13.62 -16.60
N GLY A 65 -6.52 -14.22 -17.01
CA GLY A 65 -6.67 -15.67 -17.10
C GLY A 65 -5.83 -16.34 -18.19
N ASP A 66 -5.17 -15.57 -19.07
CA ASP A 66 -4.17 -16.11 -19.99
C ASP A 66 -2.81 -16.35 -19.29
N PHE A 67 -2.55 -15.74 -18.13
CA PHE A 67 -1.26 -15.77 -17.45
C PHE A 67 -1.17 -16.90 -16.42
N ASP A 68 0.01 -17.52 -16.34
CA ASP A 68 0.39 -18.39 -15.23
C ASP A 68 0.84 -17.55 -14.01
N SER A 69 1.55 -16.46 -14.26
CA SER A 69 1.90 -15.42 -13.28
C SER A 69 2.08 -14.08 -13.98
N LEU A 70 1.80 -12.99 -13.27
CA LEU A 70 2.02 -11.63 -13.76
C LEU A 70 2.54 -10.74 -12.63
N ASP A 71 3.86 -10.75 -12.47
CA ASP A 71 4.56 -10.01 -11.43
C ASP A 71 4.82 -8.57 -11.87
N VAL A 72 4.37 -7.61 -11.07
CA VAL A 72 4.62 -6.18 -11.28
C VAL A 72 5.33 -5.61 -10.06
N SER A 73 6.55 -5.10 -10.27
CA SER A 73 7.32 -4.44 -9.22
C SER A 73 7.12 -2.93 -9.30
N PHE A 74 6.83 -2.28 -8.18
CA PHE A 74 6.56 -0.84 -8.13
C PHE A 74 7.65 -0.08 -7.40
N SER A 75 8.12 1.02 -8.00
CA SER A 75 9.19 1.85 -7.41
C SER A 75 8.63 2.96 -6.53
N LYS A 76 7.61 3.68 -7.01
CA LYS A 76 7.03 4.82 -6.28
C LYS A 76 5.61 5.14 -6.71
N ALA A 77 4.90 5.83 -5.84
CA ALA A 77 3.63 6.48 -6.12
C ALA A 77 3.77 8.01 -6.01
N ARG A 78 3.04 8.74 -6.85
CA ARG A 78 2.83 10.19 -6.71
C ARG A 78 1.36 10.46 -6.44
N ILE A 79 1.07 11.13 -5.34
CA ILE A 79 -0.29 11.39 -4.86
C ILE A 79 -0.58 12.88 -4.93
N PHE A 80 -1.47 13.29 -5.84
CA PHE A 80 -1.71 14.69 -6.17
C PHE A 80 -2.86 15.28 -5.33
N ARG A 81 -2.58 16.38 -4.63
CA ARG A 81 -3.63 17.15 -3.94
C ARG A 81 -4.59 17.75 -4.96
N ALA A 82 -5.86 17.77 -4.61
CA ALA A 82 -6.83 18.57 -5.33
C ALA A 82 -6.48 20.05 -5.08
N LYS A 83 -6.35 20.82 -6.15
CA LYS A 83 -6.30 22.28 -6.00
C LYS A 83 -7.67 22.73 -5.50
N ASP A 84 -7.72 23.65 -4.54
CA ASP A 84 -8.92 24.44 -4.22
C ASP A 84 -9.25 25.36 -5.41
N SER A 85 -9.51 24.77 -6.57
CA SER A 85 -10.19 25.44 -7.67
C SER A 85 -11.63 25.01 -7.55
N GLU A 86 -12.45 25.94 -7.09
CA GLU A 86 -13.90 25.84 -7.20
C GLU A 86 -14.29 25.34 -8.60
N GLU A 87 -15.35 24.53 -8.62
CA GLU A 87 -16.01 23.86 -9.76
C GLU A 87 -15.61 22.41 -10.04
N THR A 88 -16.32 21.53 -9.33
CA THR A 88 -16.72 20.19 -9.77
C THR A 88 -17.26 20.24 -11.20
N ASP A 89 -16.45 19.90 -12.20
CA ASP A 89 -16.96 19.55 -13.54
C ASP A 89 -17.35 18.06 -13.47
N GLU A 90 -18.51 17.81 -12.87
CA GLU A 90 -19.21 16.54 -12.93
C GLU A 90 -19.73 16.32 -14.36
N ARG A 91 -18.80 15.95 -15.26
CA ARG A 91 -19.13 15.34 -16.54
C ARG A 91 -18.98 13.84 -16.40
N ALA A 92 -20.09 13.23 -16.02
CA ALA A 92 -20.38 11.85 -16.36
C ALA A 92 -20.27 11.69 -17.89
N ASP A 93 -19.11 11.25 -18.38
CA ASP A 93 -18.95 10.80 -19.76
C ASP A 93 -19.57 9.41 -19.89
N ALA A 94 -20.90 9.38 -19.92
CA ALA A 94 -21.66 8.23 -20.37
C ALA A 94 -21.61 8.21 -21.90
N THR A 95 -20.47 7.81 -22.48
CA THR A 95 -20.40 7.45 -23.90
C THR A 95 -21.06 6.09 -24.11
N LYS A 96 -22.37 6.18 -24.31
CA LYS A 96 -23.28 5.14 -24.78
C LYS A 96 -22.64 4.37 -25.94
N THR A 97 -22.41 3.09 -25.70
CA THR A 97 -22.19 2.02 -26.67
C THR A 97 -23.22 2.13 -27.80
N GLU A 98 -22.78 2.38 -29.02
CA GLU A 98 -23.54 2.03 -30.23
C GLU A 98 -22.84 0.85 -30.90
N ALA A 99 -23.46 -0.31 -30.73
CA ALA A 99 -23.22 -1.49 -31.53
C ALA A 99 -23.56 -1.16 -32.99
N THR A 100 -22.57 -1.31 -33.88
CA THR A 100 -22.80 -1.40 -35.33
C THR A 100 -22.38 -2.78 -35.80
N GLU A 101 -23.38 -3.66 -35.88
CA GLU A 101 -23.31 -4.84 -36.73
C GLU A 101 -23.42 -4.41 -38.19
N ALA A 102 -22.42 -4.73 -39.02
CA ALA A 102 -22.61 -4.92 -40.45
C ALA A 102 -21.50 -5.82 -41.01
N ALA A 103 -21.90 -7.02 -41.39
CA ALA A 103 -21.10 -8.02 -42.10
C ALA A 103 -20.74 -7.59 -43.52
N THR A 104 -19.62 -8.13 -44.02
CA THR A 104 -19.44 -8.82 -45.32
C THR A 104 -18.16 -8.45 -46.05
N ALA A 105 -17.53 -9.50 -46.55
CA ALA A 105 -16.24 -9.58 -47.21
C ALA A 105 -16.16 -8.83 -48.55
N GLU A 106 -14.96 -8.40 -48.92
CA GLU A 106 -14.36 -8.84 -50.19
C GLU A 106 -12.83 -8.73 -50.16
N ALA A 107 -12.18 -9.77 -50.68
CA ALA A 107 -10.76 -9.86 -50.91
C ALA A 107 -10.36 -9.09 -52.16
N THR A 108 -9.19 -8.46 -52.17
CA THR A 108 -8.45 -8.21 -53.42
C THR A 108 -6.95 -8.13 -53.11
N GLU A 109 -6.22 -9.17 -53.51
CA GLU A 109 -4.77 -9.13 -53.69
C GLU A 109 -4.39 -8.08 -54.75
N THR A 110 -3.23 -7.43 -54.60
CA THR A 110 -2.31 -7.22 -55.73
C THR A 110 -0.93 -6.75 -55.26
N GLU A 111 0.08 -7.56 -55.62
CA GLU A 111 1.52 -7.28 -55.71
C GLU A 111 1.86 -5.91 -56.33
N THR A 112 2.98 -5.29 -55.91
CA THR A 112 4.19 -5.11 -56.74
C THR A 112 5.19 -4.12 -56.12
N ALA A 113 6.46 -4.51 -56.22
CA ALA A 113 7.73 -3.86 -55.87
C ALA A 113 7.92 -2.40 -56.34
N GLU A 114 8.79 -1.63 -55.67
CA GLU A 114 10.24 -1.52 -55.99
C GLU A 114 10.92 -0.39 -55.17
N SER A 115 12.14 -0.71 -54.75
CA SER A 115 13.34 0.06 -54.37
C SER A 115 13.35 1.59 -54.46
N THR A 116 14.01 2.23 -53.49
CA THR A 116 15.03 3.26 -53.76
C THR A 116 15.99 3.36 -52.55
N GLU A 117 17.25 3.03 -52.80
CA GLU A 117 18.42 3.30 -51.96
C GLU A 117 18.98 4.68 -52.31
N MET A 118 19.46 5.47 -51.33
CA MET A 118 20.68 6.32 -51.38
C MET A 118 20.80 7.07 -50.02
N ASP A 119 21.80 6.77 -49.19
CA ASP A 119 23.07 7.52 -49.01
C ASP A 119 22.84 8.95 -48.49
N THR A 120 23.32 9.31 -47.28
CA THR A 120 24.69 9.80 -47.11
C THR A 120 25.28 9.50 -45.74
N ALA A 121 26.49 8.94 -45.75
CA ALA A 121 27.46 9.04 -44.67
C ALA A 121 28.12 10.44 -44.67
N ASP A 122 28.26 11.03 -43.49
CA ASP A 122 29.34 11.98 -43.21
C ASP A 122 29.73 11.81 -41.73
N ASP A 123 30.92 11.28 -41.55
CA ASP A 123 31.66 11.06 -40.32
C ASP A 123 32.88 11.98 -40.47
N ASP A 124 33.05 12.98 -39.61
CA ASP A 124 34.38 13.40 -39.17
C ASP A 124 34.28 14.26 -37.91
N ALA A 125 35.07 13.83 -36.93
CA ALA A 125 35.17 14.28 -35.57
C ALA A 125 35.90 15.63 -35.43
N GLU A 126 35.68 16.32 -34.30
CA GLU A 126 36.80 16.78 -33.47
C GLU A 126 36.33 16.84 -32.00
N ASP A 127 37.07 16.11 -31.20
CA ASP A 127 37.13 16.04 -29.74
C ASP A 127 37.74 17.33 -29.17
N GLU A 128 37.34 17.78 -27.99
CA GLU A 128 38.21 18.41 -26.98
C GLU A 128 37.37 18.67 -25.71
N ALA A 129 37.80 18.01 -24.64
CA ALA A 129 37.22 17.98 -23.30
C ALA A 129 37.46 19.26 -22.46
N GLU A 130 36.51 19.58 -21.58
CA GLU A 130 36.70 20.24 -20.28
C GLU A 130 35.49 19.81 -19.41
N ASP A 131 35.66 18.84 -18.51
CA ASP A 131 36.01 19.03 -17.10
C ASP A 131 34.89 19.67 -16.26
N GLY A 132 34.39 18.87 -15.31
CA GLY A 132 34.08 19.37 -13.97
C GLY A 132 32.65 19.85 -13.70
N GLU A 133 31.97 19.02 -12.91
CA GLU A 133 31.05 19.44 -11.83
C GLU A 133 29.56 19.56 -12.16
N ASP A 134 28.95 18.47 -12.63
CA ASP A 134 27.49 18.27 -12.49
C ASP A 134 27.23 17.45 -11.22
N MET A 135 27.36 18.10 -10.06
CA MET A 135 26.63 17.70 -8.87
C MET A 135 25.22 18.29 -9.00
N ASP A 136 24.38 17.68 -9.84
CA ASP A 136 22.94 17.88 -9.77
C ASP A 136 22.40 17.00 -8.63
N GLU A 137 22.61 17.49 -7.40
CA GLU A 137 21.61 17.28 -6.36
C GLU A 137 20.38 18.09 -6.77
N GLU A 138 19.58 17.55 -7.69
CA GLU A 138 18.18 17.94 -7.86
C GLU A 138 17.45 17.43 -6.62
N ALA A 139 17.66 18.12 -5.51
CA ALA A 139 16.67 18.24 -4.47
C ALA A 139 15.50 18.99 -5.12
N ASP A 140 14.63 18.24 -5.80
CA ASP A 140 13.34 18.70 -6.28
C ASP A 140 12.46 19.03 -5.04
N GLU A 141 12.71 20.20 -4.47
CA GLU A 141 11.89 20.88 -3.48
C GLU A 141 10.49 21.14 -4.09
N ASP A 142 9.52 20.29 -3.75
CA ASP A 142 8.10 20.60 -3.49
C ASP A 142 7.35 21.63 -4.39
N GLU A 143 7.67 21.77 -5.68
CA GLU A 143 6.88 22.62 -6.62
C GLU A 143 5.76 21.86 -7.35
N GLY A 144 5.66 20.54 -7.13
CA GLY A 144 4.53 19.74 -7.56
C GLY A 144 3.48 19.71 -6.47
N GLY A 145 2.21 20.00 -6.77
CA GLY A 145 1.09 19.78 -5.85
C GLY A 145 0.81 18.29 -5.59
N PHE A 146 1.85 17.48 -5.42
CA PHE A 146 1.83 16.04 -5.21
C PHE A 146 2.88 15.65 -4.17
N GLU A 147 2.65 14.50 -3.56
CA GLU A 147 3.55 13.89 -2.60
C GLU A 147 4.11 12.59 -3.18
N VAL A 148 5.41 12.35 -3.02
CA VAL A 148 6.08 11.14 -3.50
C VAL A 148 6.14 10.12 -2.38
N ARG A 149 5.76 8.87 -2.67
CA ARG A 149 5.85 7.73 -1.76
C ARG A 149 6.69 6.65 -2.40
N ASP A 150 7.74 6.25 -1.71
CA ASP A 150 8.51 5.07 -2.07
C ASP A 150 7.68 3.81 -1.79
N LEU A 151 7.81 2.80 -2.65
CA LEU A 151 7.11 1.52 -2.53
C LEU A 151 8.09 0.37 -2.26
N ASP A 152 9.35 0.68 -1.99
CA ASP A 152 10.42 -0.25 -1.65
C ASP A 152 10.62 -1.39 -2.68
N GLY A 153 10.21 -1.17 -3.94
CA GLY A 153 10.25 -2.19 -4.98
C GLY A 153 9.21 -3.30 -4.80
N ALA A 154 8.11 -3.05 -4.06
CA ALA A 154 7.08 -4.05 -3.79
C ALA A 154 6.58 -4.73 -5.07
N THR A 155 6.64 -6.06 -5.09
CA THR A 155 6.19 -6.90 -6.21
C THR A 155 4.83 -7.51 -5.90
N VAL A 156 3.92 -7.42 -6.87
CA VAL A 156 2.57 -8.00 -6.79
C VAL A 156 2.35 -8.94 -7.98
N ASP A 157 1.97 -10.18 -7.71
CA ASP A 157 1.41 -11.07 -8.74
C ASP A 157 -0.08 -10.74 -8.95
N LEU A 158 -0.40 -10.13 -10.09
CA LEU A 158 -1.76 -9.72 -10.44
C LEU A 158 -2.71 -10.92 -10.57
N THR A 159 -2.20 -12.13 -10.78
CA THR A 159 -3.03 -13.34 -10.85
C THR A 159 -3.59 -13.76 -9.48
N GLU A 160 -2.98 -13.30 -8.38
CA GLU A 160 -3.42 -13.61 -7.01
C GLU A 160 -4.44 -12.60 -6.46
N VAL A 161 -4.50 -11.39 -7.05
CA VAL A 161 -5.36 -10.28 -6.64
C VAL A 161 -6.53 -10.01 -7.60
N VAL A 162 -7.07 -11.07 -8.19
CA VAL A 162 -8.18 -10.96 -9.16
C VAL A 162 -9.54 -10.79 -8.48
N GLY A 163 -10.34 -9.85 -8.97
CA GLY A 163 -11.70 -9.57 -8.52
C GLY A 163 -11.70 -8.68 -7.28
N ASP A 164 -12.37 -9.13 -6.23
CA ASP A 164 -12.47 -8.36 -4.98
C ASP A 164 -11.19 -8.45 -4.13
N LYS A 165 -10.17 -9.19 -4.58
CA LYS A 165 -8.93 -9.37 -3.82
C LYS A 165 -7.98 -8.19 -4.03
N ALA A 166 -7.31 -7.75 -2.97
CA ALA A 166 -6.32 -6.70 -3.08
C ALA A 166 -5.14 -6.90 -2.12
N ILE A 167 -3.96 -6.41 -2.49
CA ILE A 167 -2.74 -6.50 -1.67
C ILE A 167 -2.20 -5.11 -1.35
N GLY A 168 -1.81 -4.86 -0.10
CA GLY A 168 -1.19 -3.61 0.31
C GLY A 168 0.24 -3.48 -0.24
N VAL A 169 0.53 -2.35 -0.89
CA VAL A 169 1.89 -2.01 -1.40
C VAL A 169 2.49 -0.77 -0.75
N LEU A 170 1.68 -0.02 0.01
CA LEU A 170 2.12 1.15 0.77
C LEU A 170 1.30 1.25 2.04
N ASP A 171 1.98 1.50 3.15
CA ASP A 171 1.41 1.87 4.43
C ASP A 171 2.12 3.12 4.95
N GLY A 172 1.40 4.22 5.16
CA GLY A 172 2.01 5.47 5.60
C GLY A 172 1.01 6.50 6.13
N GLU A 173 1.51 7.69 6.43
CA GLU A 173 0.70 8.82 6.91
C GLU A 173 0.66 9.90 5.85
N LEU A 174 -0.52 10.34 5.42
CA LEU A 174 -0.73 11.39 4.42
C LEU A 174 -1.37 12.61 5.09
N GLU A 175 -1.00 13.82 4.68
CA GLU A 175 -1.65 15.04 5.21
C GLU A 175 -3.17 15.02 4.96
N ALA A 176 -3.93 15.53 5.93
CA ALA A 176 -5.37 15.64 5.75
C ALA A 176 -5.69 16.64 4.64
N GLY A 177 -6.60 16.25 3.75
CA GLY A 177 -6.93 17.03 2.58
C GLY A 177 -7.61 16.21 1.49
N ARG A 178 -7.99 16.90 0.42
CA ARG A 178 -8.54 16.26 -0.78
C ARG A 178 -7.43 15.99 -1.78
N TYR A 179 -7.49 14.82 -2.37
CA TYR A 179 -6.60 14.33 -3.41
C TYR A 179 -7.40 14.07 -4.67
N SER A 180 -6.77 14.18 -5.83
CA SER A 180 -7.44 14.11 -7.13
C SER A 180 -6.94 13.00 -8.03
N LYS A 181 -5.69 12.55 -7.81
CA LYS A 181 -5.00 11.63 -8.72
C LYS A 181 -3.89 10.88 -7.98
N ILE A 182 -3.69 9.63 -8.38
CA ILE A 182 -2.53 8.81 -8.02
C ILE A 182 -1.83 8.40 -9.33
N GLU A 183 -0.52 8.50 -9.36
CA GLU A 183 0.33 7.94 -10.41
C GLU A 183 1.26 6.88 -9.81
N LEU A 184 1.21 5.68 -10.36
CA LEU A 184 1.98 4.53 -9.92
C LEU A 184 3.05 4.19 -10.97
N TYR A 185 4.29 4.02 -10.54
CA TYR A 185 5.44 3.76 -11.39
C TYR A 185 5.91 2.31 -11.20
N ALA A 186 5.76 1.50 -12.25
CA ALA A 186 6.33 0.16 -12.26
C ALA A 186 7.83 0.24 -12.60
N GLU A 187 8.63 -0.54 -11.90
CA GLU A 187 10.05 -0.78 -12.19
C GLU A 187 10.21 -1.90 -13.22
N SER A 188 9.51 -3.01 -13.03
CA SER A 188 9.51 -4.16 -13.93
C SER A 188 8.12 -4.78 -14.07
N VAL A 189 7.90 -5.46 -15.19
CA VAL A 189 6.69 -6.25 -15.45
C VAL A 189 7.13 -7.56 -16.07
N ASP A 190 6.87 -8.66 -15.37
CA ASP A 190 7.30 -10.00 -15.74
C ASP A 190 6.06 -10.89 -15.89
N GLY A 191 5.68 -11.18 -17.14
CA GLY A 191 4.51 -11.98 -17.46
C GLY A 191 4.87 -13.35 -18.01
N VAL A 192 4.22 -14.40 -17.50
CA VAL A 192 4.37 -15.78 -17.99
C VAL A 192 3.03 -16.29 -18.50
N VAL A 193 3.01 -16.85 -19.72
CA VAL A 193 1.83 -17.45 -20.36
C VAL A 193 2.24 -18.80 -20.94
N ASP A 194 1.51 -19.86 -20.55
CA ASP A 194 1.81 -21.25 -20.92
C ASP A 194 3.28 -21.66 -20.62
N GLY A 195 3.88 -21.09 -19.57
CA GLY A 195 5.27 -21.28 -19.18
C GLY A 195 6.32 -20.50 -19.99
N GLU A 196 5.90 -19.61 -20.90
CA GLU A 196 6.78 -18.75 -21.70
C GLU A 196 6.68 -17.27 -21.28
N SER A 197 7.81 -16.57 -21.27
CA SER A 197 7.83 -15.12 -20.98
C SER A 197 7.22 -14.30 -22.12
N VAL A 198 6.28 -13.41 -21.79
CA VAL A 198 5.59 -12.55 -22.76
C VAL A 198 5.82 -11.07 -22.49
N ASP A 199 5.79 -10.26 -23.55
CA ASP A 199 5.92 -8.81 -23.45
C ASP A 199 4.60 -8.18 -22.96
N VAL A 200 4.68 -7.52 -21.80
CA VAL A 200 3.61 -6.73 -21.21
C VAL A 200 4.09 -5.28 -21.13
N LYS A 201 3.28 -4.34 -21.60
CA LYS A 201 3.65 -2.91 -21.63
C LYS A 201 2.71 -2.05 -20.81
N ILE A 202 3.25 -0.98 -20.25
CA ILE A 202 2.49 0.14 -19.73
C ILE A 202 2.58 1.27 -20.76
N PRO A 203 1.53 1.54 -21.58
CA PRO A 203 1.62 2.45 -22.71
C PRO A 203 2.02 3.88 -22.34
N SER A 204 1.71 4.30 -21.11
CA SER A 204 1.97 5.65 -20.61
C SER A 204 3.21 5.71 -19.70
N GLU A 205 4.02 4.64 -19.65
CA GLU A 205 5.19 4.48 -18.76
C GLU A 205 4.86 4.42 -17.26
N LYS A 206 3.69 4.95 -16.88
CA LYS A 206 3.11 4.97 -15.54
C LYS A 206 1.62 4.64 -15.61
N LEU A 207 1.09 4.12 -14.51
CA LEU A 207 -0.34 3.88 -14.34
C LEU A 207 -0.94 5.09 -13.62
N GLN A 208 -1.78 5.85 -14.30
CA GLN A 208 -2.40 7.06 -13.75
C GLN A 208 -3.89 6.85 -13.51
N LEU A 209 -4.31 7.10 -12.28
CA LEU A 209 -5.71 7.05 -11.87
C LEU A 209 -6.16 8.43 -11.38
N THR A 210 -7.17 9.00 -12.04
CA THR A 210 -7.75 10.30 -11.66
C THR A 210 -9.10 10.06 -10.98
N LYS A 211 -9.06 9.78 -9.67
CA LYS A 211 -10.25 9.59 -8.83
C LYS A 211 -10.07 10.36 -7.52
N PRO A 212 -11.00 11.25 -7.16
CA PRO A 212 -10.84 12.06 -5.96
C PRO A 212 -11.09 11.23 -4.69
N PHE A 213 -10.30 11.49 -3.66
CA PHE A 213 -10.47 10.94 -2.33
C PHE A 213 -10.07 11.97 -1.28
N GLU A 214 -10.45 11.72 -0.02
CA GLU A 214 -10.20 12.64 1.09
C GLU A 214 -9.53 11.86 2.21
N VAL A 215 -8.45 12.43 2.75
CA VAL A 215 -7.79 11.95 3.96
C VAL A 215 -8.17 12.86 5.10
N VAL A 216 -8.68 12.28 6.18
CA VAL A 216 -9.10 12.98 7.38
C VAL A 216 -8.10 12.72 8.49
N ALA A 217 -7.83 13.77 9.28
CA ALA A 217 -6.91 13.70 10.39
C ALA A 217 -7.27 12.60 11.40
N GLY A 218 -6.32 11.71 11.69
CA GLY A 218 -6.49 10.59 12.62
C GLY A 218 -7.44 9.49 12.13
N GLU A 219 -7.94 9.55 10.90
CA GLU A 219 -8.68 8.46 10.26
C GLU A 219 -7.77 7.65 9.33
N SER A 220 -8.15 6.40 9.09
CA SER A 220 -7.45 5.50 8.16
C SER A 220 -8.22 5.42 6.84
N VAL A 221 -7.51 5.65 5.74
CA VAL A 221 -8.05 5.56 4.37
C VAL A 221 -7.30 4.49 3.62
N GLU A 222 -8.05 3.54 3.09
CA GLU A 222 -7.56 2.46 2.26
C GLU A 222 -8.01 2.73 0.83
N PHE A 223 -7.04 2.93 -0.07
CA PHE A 223 -7.31 3.24 -1.46
C PHE A 223 -6.89 2.07 -2.34
N VAL A 224 -7.83 1.52 -3.10
CA VAL A 224 -7.60 0.43 -4.05
C VAL A 224 -7.30 1.02 -5.42
N PHE A 225 -6.20 0.59 -6.02
CA PHE A 225 -5.79 0.89 -7.38
C PHE A 225 -5.92 -0.38 -8.22
N ASP A 226 -6.98 -0.41 -9.04
CA ASP A 226 -7.27 -1.53 -9.91
C ASP A 226 -6.50 -1.40 -11.23
N ILE A 227 -5.77 -2.46 -11.57
CA ILE A 227 -5.00 -2.62 -12.79
C ILE A 227 -5.72 -3.66 -13.64
N ASN A 228 -5.63 -3.57 -14.96
CA ASN A 228 -6.24 -4.54 -15.85
C ASN A 228 -5.30 -4.83 -17.01
N VAL A 229 -5.08 -6.12 -17.27
CA VAL A 229 -4.34 -6.60 -18.42
C VAL A 229 -5.24 -6.88 -19.62
N VAL A 230 -4.87 -6.27 -20.76
CA VAL A 230 -5.59 -6.44 -22.04
C VAL A 230 -4.69 -6.96 -23.15
N LYS A 231 -5.21 -7.92 -23.93
CA LYS A 231 -4.47 -8.54 -25.06
C LYS A 231 -4.40 -7.59 -26.26
N LYS A 232 -3.19 -7.44 -26.81
CA LYS A 232 -2.91 -6.73 -28.07
C LYS A 232 -3.18 -7.63 -29.26
N GLY A 233 -3.66 -7.06 -30.36
CA GLY A 233 -3.90 -7.79 -31.62
C GLY A 233 -2.66 -8.42 -32.27
N THR A 234 -1.45 -7.97 -31.92
CA THR A 234 -0.18 -8.46 -32.51
C THR A 234 0.60 -9.39 -31.57
N GLY A 235 -0.02 -9.91 -30.50
CA GLY A 235 0.60 -10.93 -29.64
C GLY A 235 1.42 -10.39 -28.45
N GLY A 236 0.85 -9.45 -27.68
CA GLY A 236 1.42 -9.01 -26.41
C GLY A 236 0.31 -8.45 -25.51
N TYR A 237 0.65 -7.85 -24.37
CA TYR A 237 -0.35 -7.36 -23.42
C TYR A 237 -0.09 -5.92 -23.00
N ASN A 238 -1.13 -5.21 -22.59
CA ASN A 238 -1.03 -3.88 -21.98
C ASN A 238 -1.62 -3.90 -20.57
N LEU A 239 -0.95 -3.25 -19.63
CA LEU A 239 -1.53 -2.91 -18.33
C LEU A 239 -2.15 -1.53 -18.39
N LEU A 240 -3.38 -1.43 -17.91
CA LEU A 240 -4.17 -0.20 -17.88
C LEU A 240 -4.79 -0.01 -16.48
N PRO A 241 -4.84 1.23 -15.96
CA PRO A 241 -5.61 1.50 -14.75
C PRO A 241 -7.11 1.46 -15.02
N VAL A 242 -7.92 0.98 -14.08
CA VAL A 242 -9.38 0.95 -14.19
C VAL A 242 -10.03 1.90 -13.20
N ILE A 243 -10.52 3.03 -13.72
CA ILE A 243 -11.06 4.10 -12.88
C ILE A 243 -12.34 3.68 -12.11
N SER A 244 -13.16 2.84 -12.74
CA SER A 244 -14.45 2.42 -12.17
C SER A 244 -14.29 1.50 -10.95
N GLU A 245 -13.29 0.62 -10.96
CA GLU A 245 -13.02 -0.35 -9.89
C GLU A 245 -11.89 0.05 -8.95
N SER A 246 -11.30 1.23 -9.13
CA SER A 246 -10.39 1.81 -8.13
C SER A 246 -11.16 2.71 -7.18
N GLY A 247 -10.70 2.95 -5.95
CA GLY A 247 -11.31 3.93 -5.03
C GLY A 247 -11.10 3.61 -3.55
N VAL A 248 -11.79 4.33 -2.67
CA VAL A 248 -11.70 4.09 -1.22
C VAL A 248 -12.45 2.82 -0.86
N ALA A 249 -11.77 1.87 -0.22
CA ALA A 249 -12.36 0.61 0.24
C ALA A 249 -13.53 0.85 1.20
N GLY A 250 -14.61 0.09 1.05
CA GLY A 250 -15.85 0.21 1.82
C GLY A 250 -16.73 1.42 1.47
N LYS A 251 -16.23 2.38 0.66
CA LYS A 251 -17.01 3.53 0.18
C LYS A 251 -17.27 3.47 -1.32
N ASP A 252 -16.22 3.29 -2.10
CA ASP A 252 -16.26 3.25 -3.56
C ASP A 252 -16.24 1.81 -4.09
N VAL A 253 -15.54 0.90 -3.40
CA VAL A 253 -15.32 -0.49 -3.80
C VAL A 253 -15.33 -1.43 -2.60
N GLU A 254 -15.73 -2.69 -2.80
CA GLU A 254 -15.68 -3.74 -1.79
C GLU A 254 -14.45 -4.62 -2.08
N ILE A 255 -13.59 -4.84 -1.09
CA ILE A 255 -12.39 -5.68 -1.24
C ILE A 255 -12.20 -6.65 -0.08
N GLU A 256 -11.50 -7.74 -0.36
CA GLU A 256 -10.92 -8.71 0.55
C GLU A 256 -9.39 -8.57 0.46
N GLU A 257 -8.75 -8.12 1.53
CA GLU A 257 -7.29 -8.00 1.54
C GLU A 257 -6.65 -9.39 1.63
N VAL A 258 -5.64 -9.62 0.79
CA VAL A 258 -4.79 -10.81 0.86
C VAL A 258 -3.46 -10.43 1.48
N ASP A 259 -3.07 -11.14 2.54
CA ASP A 259 -1.75 -10.97 3.14
C ASP A 259 -0.68 -11.54 2.20
N SER A 260 0.28 -10.70 1.80
CA SER A 260 1.48 -11.12 1.05
C SER A 260 2.37 -12.11 1.82
N ASN A 261 2.10 -12.34 3.11
CA ASN A 261 2.91 -13.15 4.01
C ASN A 261 2.34 -14.55 4.30
N SER A 262 1.42 -15.07 3.48
CA SER A 262 0.88 -16.43 3.65
C SER A 262 1.78 -17.51 3.01
N VAL A 263 3.05 -17.56 3.40
CA VAL A 263 3.80 -18.82 3.46
C VAL A 263 4.27 -19.01 4.90
N GLU A 264 3.91 -20.16 5.46
CA GLU A 264 4.27 -20.65 6.82
C GLU A 264 3.30 -20.31 7.97
N ASP A 265 2.09 -20.90 7.95
CA ASP A 265 1.50 -21.50 9.16
C ASP A 265 0.43 -22.56 8.80
N ALA A 266 0.85 -23.55 8.01
CA ALA A 266 0.14 -24.82 7.89
C ALA A 266 0.86 -25.86 8.76
N ALA A 267 0.88 -25.64 10.07
CA ALA A 267 1.25 -26.66 11.04
C ALA A 267 0.00 -27.12 11.80
N ASP A 268 -0.58 -28.20 11.29
CA ASP A 268 -1.01 -29.34 12.11
C ASP A 268 -2.07 -29.09 13.20
N ASP A 269 -3.34 -28.92 12.79
CA ASP A 269 -4.48 -29.30 13.67
C ASP A 269 -4.95 -30.72 13.28
N GLU A 270 -4.05 -31.68 13.45
CA GLU A 270 -4.34 -33.10 13.40
C GLU A 270 -5.15 -33.48 14.65
N LYS A 271 -6.46 -33.24 14.57
CA LYS A 271 -7.51 -34.16 15.05
C LYS A 271 -7.14 -34.96 16.30
N GLU A 272 -7.36 -34.40 17.49
CA GLU A 272 -7.40 -35.21 18.72
C GLU A 272 -8.58 -36.18 18.67
N ASN A 273 -8.31 -37.42 18.27
CA ASN A 273 -9.19 -38.55 18.50
C ASN A 273 -8.35 -39.76 18.88
N SER A 274 -8.14 -39.93 20.19
CA SER A 274 -7.79 -41.23 20.77
C SER A 274 -8.59 -41.45 22.05
N ASP A 275 -9.77 -42.01 21.84
CA ASP A 275 -10.43 -42.90 22.79
C ASP A 275 -9.61 -44.19 22.87
N ASP A 276 -9.02 -44.52 24.02
CA ASP A 276 -8.79 -45.92 24.42
C ASP A 276 -8.52 -46.06 25.94
N THR A 277 -9.59 -46.39 26.65
CA THR A 277 -9.76 -47.53 27.57
C THR A 277 -8.64 -47.97 28.53
N ALA A 278 -8.90 -47.74 29.82
CA ALA A 278 -8.95 -48.68 30.96
C ALA A 278 -7.79 -49.66 31.32
N ASP A 279 -7.52 -49.67 32.64
CA ASP A 279 -7.24 -50.81 33.52
C ASP A 279 -5.80 -51.38 33.58
N ASP A 280 -5.16 -51.28 34.75
CA ASP A 280 -4.78 -52.41 35.63
C ASP A 280 -3.66 -52.01 36.62
N GLU A 281 -4.08 -51.72 37.85
CA GLU A 281 -3.61 -52.27 39.13
C GLU A 281 -2.09 -52.48 39.45
N GLU A 282 -1.72 -51.89 40.59
CA GLU A 282 -0.88 -52.41 41.69
C GLU A 282 0.63 -52.65 41.45
N THR A 283 1.50 -51.96 42.20
CA THR A 283 2.19 -52.55 43.38
C THR A 283 3.38 -51.70 43.91
N GLU A 284 3.29 -51.35 45.20
CA GLU A 284 4.31 -51.57 46.24
C GLU A 284 5.65 -50.77 46.23
N ARG A 285 5.77 -49.89 47.25
CA ARG A 285 6.81 -49.86 48.32
C ARG A 285 7.75 -48.66 48.44
N ASP A 286 7.62 -48.10 49.64
CA ASP A 286 8.45 -47.17 50.40
C ASP A 286 9.89 -47.67 50.61
N SER A 287 10.87 -46.75 50.63
CA SER A 287 11.81 -46.61 51.77
C SER A 287 12.91 -45.55 51.56
N MET A 288 12.93 -44.59 52.48
CA MET A 288 14.11 -44.02 53.18
C MET A 288 15.12 -43.16 52.41
N THR A 289 15.03 -41.84 52.65
CA THR A 289 16.20 -40.97 52.76
C THR A 289 16.49 -40.78 54.25
N ASP A 290 17.69 -41.13 54.73
CA ASP A 290 18.38 -40.41 55.83
C ASP A 290 19.76 -41.00 56.18
N SER A 291 20.65 -40.10 56.64
CA SER A 291 22.03 -40.28 57.15
C SER A 291 23.12 -40.52 56.09
N ASP A 292 24.24 -39.77 56.02
CA ASP A 292 25.20 -39.32 57.04
C ASP A 292 25.76 -37.90 56.71
N ARG A 293 25.80 -36.90 57.62
CA ARG A 293 26.69 -36.63 58.78
C ARG A 293 28.15 -36.23 58.48
N GLY A 294 28.46 -34.96 58.82
CA GLY A 294 29.80 -34.40 59.11
C GLY A 294 29.96 -33.01 58.47
N GLY A 295 30.02 -31.86 59.15
CA GLY A 295 30.48 -31.53 60.50
C GLY A 295 31.82 -30.80 60.41
N ASN A 296 31.84 -29.46 60.46
CA ASN A 296 32.65 -28.69 61.42
C ASN A 296 32.40 -27.18 61.29
N GLU A 297 32.32 -26.56 62.45
CA GLU A 297 32.08 -25.15 62.74
C GLU A 297 33.43 -24.44 63.00
N THR A 298 33.56 -23.15 62.64
CA THR A 298 34.42 -22.15 63.32
C THR A 298 33.99 -20.75 62.85
N THR A 299 33.25 -19.93 63.62
CA THR A 299 33.69 -19.02 64.73
C THR A 299 34.37 -17.73 64.18
N THR A 300 33.64 -16.60 64.10
CA THR A 300 33.61 -15.45 65.06
C THR A 300 34.61 -14.35 64.65
N ALA A 301 34.17 -13.19 64.17
CA ALA A 301 33.61 -12.01 64.87
C ALA A 301 34.65 -11.16 65.60
N GLU A 302 34.78 -9.89 65.19
CA GLU A 302 34.34 -8.72 65.97
C GLU A 302 34.08 -7.55 65.01
#